data_AF-A0A9P5MJN9-F1
#
_entry.id   AF-A0A9P5MJN9-F1
#
_cell.length_a   1.000
_cell.length_b   1.000
_cell.length_c   1.000
_cell.angle_alpha   90.00
_cell.angle_beta   90.00
_cell.angle_gamma   90.00
#
_symmetry.space_group_name_H-M   'P 1'
#
loop_
_entity.id
_entity.type
_entity.pdbx_description
1 polymer ?
#
loop_
_entity_poly.entity_id
_entity_poly.type
_entity_poly.pdbx_seq_one_letter_code
_entity_poly.pdbx_strand_id
1 'polypeptide(L)'
;LALGDSITYGWESTDGNGYRYDLQQLSKSDGNTITYIGSIQAGTMADNWNDGYIGCVIDQIASQSTPALAMKPQVVLLMAGTNDINYQEDLANAPSRLSTLITEILTYSPSAVILVAAIPLIEDSTLEPLAETYNSGVQSMLNTRIASGNKLVWVPRPSGWTTSDMADELHPNDTGYSLLATAWHTGIVSAQSKGWI
;
A
#
# COMPACT_ATOMS: atom_id res chain seq x y z
N LEU A 1 -7.85 3.59 -5.69
CA LEU A 1 -7.69 4.13 -4.32
C LEU A 1 -6.31 3.72 -3.80
N ALA A 2 -5.48 4.68 -3.44
CA ALA A 2 -4.25 4.44 -2.70
C ALA A 2 -4.57 4.59 -1.21
N LEU A 3 -4.41 3.54 -0.41
CA LEU A 3 -4.82 3.49 1.00
C LEU A 3 -3.67 3.02 1.88
N GLY A 4 -3.33 3.81 2.91
CA GLY A 4 -2.26 3.46 3.81
C GLY A 4 -1.90 4.54 4.81
N ASP A 5 -0.62 4.56 5.20
CA ASP A 5 -0.05 5.52 6.13
C ASP A 5 0.67 6.71 5.42
N SER A 6 1.67 7.29 6.08
CA SER A 6 2.51 8.38 5.56
C SER A 6 3.23 8.01 4.25
N ILE A 7 3.55 6.74 4.03
CA ILE A 7 4.21 6.30 2.80
C ILE A 7 3.23 6.38 1.63
N THR A 8 1.96 6.05 1.84
CA THR A 8 0.92 6.28 0.82
C THR A 8 0.63 7.77 0.60
N TYR A 9 0.71 8.58 1.67
CA TYR A 9 0.60 10.04 1.55
C TYR A 9 1.70 10.63 0.66
N GLY A 10 2.89 10.02 0.66
CA GLY A 10 4.09 10.53 -0.03
C GLY A 10 4.98 11.37 0.87
N TRP A 11 4.98 11.09 2.18
CA TRP A 11 5.86 11.76 3.15
C TRP A 11 7.34 11.54 2.80
N GLU A 12 8.19 12.54 2.99
CA GLU A 12 9.59 12.61 2.53
C GLU A 12 9.85 12.52 1.01
N SER A 13 8.83 12.37 0.16
CA SER A 13 9.01 12.61 -1.28
C SER A 13 9.12 14.12 -1.56
N THR A 14 10.09 14.53 -2.38
CA THR A 14 10.37 15.95 -2.66
C THR A 14 9.14 16.67 -3.23
N ASP A 15 8.32 15.96 -4.00
CA ASP A 15 7.16 16.49 -4.69
C ASP A 15 5.82 16.17 -4.00
N GLY A 16 5.86 15.42 -2.89
CA GLY A 16 4.70 14.94 -2.13
C GLY A 16 3.84 13.90 -2.86
N ASN A 17 4.25 13.39 -4.02
CA ASN A 17 3.48 12.43 -4.80
C ASN A 17 3.68 10.98 -4.32
N GLY A 18 4.78 10.72 -3.60
CA GLY A 18 5.21 9.35 -3.29
C GLY A 18 5.30 8.51 -4.55
N TYR A 19 4.80 7.27 -4.50
CA TYR A 19 4.82 6.36 -5.66
C TYR A 19 3.74 6.68 -6.72
N ARG A 20 2.78 7.57 -6.42
CA ARG A 20 1.52 7.68 -7.19
C ARG A 20 1.74 8.26 -8.58
N TYR A 21 2.62 9.24 -8.72
CA TYR A 21 2.91 9.85 -10.02
C TYR A 21 3.60 8.86 -10.97
N ASP A 22 4.68 8.22 -10.51
CA ASP A 22 5.44 7.26 -11.29
C ASP A 22 4.58 6.04 -11.67
N LEU A 23 3.75 5.55 -10.75
CA LEU A 23 2.80 4.48 -11.04
C LEU A 23 1.83 4.88 -12.16
N GLN A 24 1.31 6.11 -12.12
CA GLN A 24 0.46 6.63 -13.19
C GLN A 24 1.21 6.69 -14.54
N GLN A 25 2.49 7.08 -14.55
CA GLN A 25 3.28 7.12 -15.79
C GLN A 25 3.55 5.71 -16.34
N LEU A 26 3.92 4.75 -15.47
CA LEU A 26 4.15 3.36 -15.86
C LEU A 26 2.89 2.70 -16.44
N SER A 27 1.74 2.90 -15.79
CA SER A 27 0.48 2.40 -16.35
C SER A 27 0.10 3.10 -17.67
N LYS A 28 0.38 4.39 -17.79
CA LYS A 28 0.17 5.14 -19.04
C LYS A 28 1.05 4.66 -20.17
N SER A 29 2.30 4.28 -19.92
CA SER A 29 3.16 3.70 -20.96
C SER A 29 2.62 2.36 -21.49
N ASP A 30 1.85 1.63 -20.69
CA ASP A 30 1.16 0.40 -21.13
C ASP A 30 -0.18 0.69 -21.82
N GLY A 31 -0.54 1.96 -22.03
CA GLY A 31 -1.81 2.37 -22.63
C GLY A 31 -2.98 2.40 -21.66
N ASN A 32 -2.73 2.28 -20.35
CA ASN A 32 -3.77 2.32 -19.32
C ASN A 32 -3.85 3.69 -18.64
N THR A 33 -5.05 4.12 -18.26
CA THR A 33 -5.23 5.34 -17.48
C THR A 33 -5.63 5.00 -16.06
N ILE A 34 -4.89 5.55 -15.08
CA ILE A 34 -5.30 5.52 -13.67
C ILE A 34 -6.02 6.82 -13.35
N THR A 35 -7.22 6.70 -12.76
CA THR A 35 -7.89 7.77 -12.03
C THR A 35 -7.83 7.45 -10.55
N TYR A 36 -7.09 8.25 -9.79
CA TYR A 36 -7.08 8.14 -8.35
C TYR A 36 -8.38 8.68 -7.77
N ILE A 37 -8.80 8.04 -6.69
CA ILE A 37 -9.90 8.48 -5.85
C ILE A 37 -9.38 8.50 -4.42
N GLY A 38 -9.97 9.33 -3.59
CA GLY A 38 -9.64 9.41 -2.18
C GLY A 38 -10.23 10.65 -1.52
N SER A 39 -10.00 10.78 -0.22
CA SER A 39 -10.45 11.89 0.62
C SER A 39 -9.35 12.92 0.90
N ILE A 40 -8.09 12.58 0.60
CA ILE A 40 -6.91 13.41 0.83
C ILE A 40 -6.31 13.83 -0.52
N GLN A 41 -5.87 15.08 -0.63
CA GLN A 41 -5.03 15.56 -1.73
C GLN A 41 -3.63 15.87 -1.22
N ALA A 42 -2.61 15.25 -1.80
CA ALA A 42 -1.22 15.46 -1.44
C ALA A 42 -0.30 15.27 -2.64
N GLY A 43 0.66 16.18 -2.80
CA GLY A 43 1.61 16.17 -3.90
C GLY A 43 1.26 17.12 -5.05
N THR A 44 2.23 17.33 -5.93
CA THR A 44 2.17 18.28 -7.06
C THR A 44 1.56 17.71 -8.35
N MET A 45 1.31 16.39 -8.43
CA MET A 45 0.69 15.77 -9.59
C MET A 45 -0.75 16.25 -9.80
N ALA A 46 -1.24 16.20 -11.05
CA ALA A 46 -2.59 16.66 -11.37
C ALA A 46 -3.69 15.84 -10.67
N ASP A 47 -3.53 14.52 -10.61
CA ASP A 47 -4.46 13.59 -9.96
C ASP A 47 -3.90 13.12 -8.61
N ASN A 48 -3.88 14.03 -7.65
CA ASN A 48 -3.19 13.84 -6.36
C ASN A 48 -4.06 13.28 -5.24
N TRP A 49 -5.20 12.65 -5.58
CA TRP A 49 -6.10 12.02 -4.62
C TRP A 49 -5.50 10.75 -4.02
N ASN A 50 -5.68 10.55 -2.72
CA ASN A 50 -5.25 9.38 -1.97
C ASN A 50 -5.95 9.30 -0.61
N ASP A 51 -5.69 8.23 0.13
CA ASP A 51 -6.03 8.05 1.55
C ASP A 51 -4.81 7.54 2.32
N GLY A 52 -3.75 8.34 2.34
CA GLY A 52 -2.57 8.14 3.18
C GLY A 52 -2.72 8.87 4.51
N TYR A 53 -2.81 8.12 5.61
CA TYR A 53 -3.02 8.66 6.96
C TYR A 53 -1.71 8.66 7.75
N ILE A 54 -1.05 9.82 7.79
CA ILE A 54 0.26 9.98 8.44
C ILE A 54 0.21 9.52 9.90
N GLY A 55 1.17 8.69 10.30
CA GLY A 55 1.31 8.17 11.67
C GLY A 55 0.22 7.18 12.12
N CYS A 56 -0.68 6.77 11.23
CA CYS A 56 -1.77 5.87 11.61
C CYS A 56 -1.37 4.40 11.55
N VAL A 57 -1.73 3.65 12.58
CA VAL A 57 -1.71 2.18 12.59
C VAL A 57 -2.90 1.61 11.80
N ILE A 58 -2.90 0.31 11.54
CA ILE A 58 -3.93 -0.36 10.72
C ILE A 58 -5.37 -0.01 11.13
N ASP A 59 -5.70 -0.04 12.43
CA ASP A 59 -7.08 0.22 12.90
C ASP A 59 -7.50 1.67 12.70
N GLN A 60 -6.54 2.59 12.82
CA GLN A 60 -6.78 4.02 12.57
C GLN A 60 -6.98 4.28 11.08
N ILE A 61 -6.23 3.59 10.21
CA ILE A 61 -6.46 3.63 8.75
C ILE A 61 -7.86 3.08 8.44
N ALA A 62 -8.24 1.94 9.03
CA ALA A 62 -9.55 1.34 8.83
C ALA A 62 -10.68 2.32 9.20
N SER A 63 -10.64 2.85 10.42
CA SER A 63 -11.66 3.79 10.91
C SER A 63 -11.79 5.08 10.08
N GLN A 64 -10.68 5.61 9.56
CA GLN A 64 -10.69 6.84 8.77
C GLN A 64 -11.04 6.61 7.30
N SER A 65 -10.80 5.42 6.74
CA SER A 65 -10.96 5.12 5.31
C SER A 65 -12.40 5.13 4.80
N THR A 66 -13.40 5.15 5.69
CA THR A 66 -14.83 5.06 5.34
C THR A 66 -15.25 5.99 4.18
N PRO A 67 -14.90 7.29 4.14
CA PRO A 67 -15.29 8.17 3.04
C PRO A 67 -14.77 7.70 1.67
N ALA A 68 -13.54 7.20 1.60
CA ALA A 68 -12.96 6.71 0.36
C ALA A 68 -13.48 5.33 -0.03
N LEU A 69 -13.76 4.45 0.94
CA LEU A 69 -14.40 3.16 0.68
C LEU A 69 -15.83 3.35 0.14
N ALA A 70 -16.55 4.37 0.62
CA ALA A 70 -17.89 4.72 0.12
C ALA A 70 -17.89 5.15 -1.37
N MET A 71 -16.75 5.55 -1.93
CA MET A 71 -16.58 5.83 -3.36
C MET A 71 -16.52 4.56 -4.22
N LYS A 72 -16.54 3.38 -3.59
CA LYS A 72 -16.55 2.05 -4.23
C LYS A 72 -15.36 1.82 -5.18
N PRO A 73 -14.11 1.85 -4.67
CA PRO A 73 -12.92 1.63 -5.50
C PRO A 73 -12.96 0.31 -6.26
N GLN A 74 -12.56 0.36 -7.53
CA GLN A 74 -12.36 -0.85 -8.35
C GLN A 74 -11.02 -1.53 -8.05
N VAL A 75 -9.99 -0.73 -7.78
CA VAL A 75 -8.64 -1.16 -7.41
C VAL A 75 -8.20 -0.42 -6.15
N VAL A 76 -7.72 -1.18 -5.17
CA VAL A 76 -7.13 -0.65 -3.94
C VAL A 76 -5.67 -1.06 -3.85
N LEU A 77 -4.80 -0.07 -3.66
CA LEU A 77 -3.39 -0.24 -3.32
C LEU A 77 -3.31 -0.09 -1.80
N LEU A 78 -3.18 -1.20 -1.08
CA LEU A 78 -3.20 -1.24 0.38
C LEU A 78 -1.80 -1.48 0.93
N MET A 79 -1.29 -0.51 1.69
CA MET A 79 -0.03 -0.63 2.43
C MET A 79 -0.21 -0.03 3.81
N ALA A 80 -0.24 -0.87 4.83
CA ALA A 80 -0.44 -0.49 6.22
C ALA A 80 0.33 -1.46 7.11
N GLY A 81 0.70 -1.03 8.31
CA GLY A 81 1.47 -1.83 9.27
C GLY A 81 2.79 -1.20 9.68
N THR A 82 3.32 -0.22 8.94
CA THR A 82 4.60 0.44 9.27
C THR A 82 4.56 1.03 10.68
N ASN A 83 3.49 1.76 11.01
CA ASN A 83 3.31 2.37 12.32
C ASN A 83 3.01 1.34 13.41
N ASP A 84 2.38 0.21 13.07
CA ASP A 84 2.19 -0.89 14.03
C ASP A 84 3.55 -1.44 14.47
N ILE A 85 4.50 -1.56 13.55
CA ILE A 85 5.87 -1.97 13.88
C ILE A 85 6.59 -0.87 14.66
N ASN A 86 6.55 0.36 14.16
CA ASN A 86 7.24 1.51 14.76
C ASN A 86 6.82 1.76 16.22
N TYR A 87 5.52 1.64 16.49
CA TYR A 87 4.96 1.82 17.84
C TYR A 87 4.88 0.51 18.64
N GLN A 88 5.25 -0.62 18.03
CA GLN A 88 5.14 -1.96 18.60
C GLN A 88 3.71 -2.30 19.07
N GLU A 89 2.73 -1.81 18.32
CA GLU A 89 1.30 -1.91 18.61
C GLU A 89 0.76 -3.27 18.14
N ASP A 90 0.41 -4.12 19.11
CA ASP A 90 -0.28 -5.40 18.89
C ASP A 90 0.26 -6.22 17.69
N LEU A 91 1.59 -6.42 17.68
CA LEU A 91 2.33 -7.01 16.56
C LEU A 91 1.81 -8.38 16.16
N ALA A 92 1.44 -9.20 17.14
CA ALA A 92 0.96 -10.56 16.92
C ALA A 92 -0.35 -10.60 16.12
N ASN A 93 -1.22 -9.60 16.31
CA ASN A 93 -2.50 -9.52 15.62
C ASN A 93 -2.50 -8.56 14.43
N ALA A 94 -1.42 -7.81 14.17
CA ALA A 94 -1.35 -6.85 13.07
C ALA A 94 -1.74 -7.46 11.69
N PRO A 95 -1.31 -8.68 11.30
CA PRO A 95 -1.81 -9.31 10.07
C PRO A 95 -3.31 -9.61 10.07
N SER A 96 -3.89 -9.94 11.23
CA SER A 96 -5.33 -10.17 11.40
C SER A 96 -6.13 -8.87 11.30
N ARG A 97 -5.60 -7.78 11.86
CA ARG A 97 -6.17 -6.43 11.74
C ARG A 97 -6.16 -5.96 10.28
N LEU A 98 -5.07 -6.21 9.55
CA LEU A 98 -5.01 -5.95 8.10
C LEU A 98 -6.04 -6.80 7.33
N SER A 99 -6.21 -8.08 7.69
CA SER A 99 -7.25 -8.95 7.10
C SER A 99 -8.67 -8.44 7.36
N THR A 100 -8.91 -7.79 8.50
CA THR A 100 -10.18 -7.16 8.84
C THR A 100 -10.43 -5.94 7.96
N LEU A 101 -9.41 -5.09 7.76
CA LEU A 101 -9.48 -3.97 6.80
C LEU A 101 -9.74 -4.45 5.36
N ILE A 102 -9.13 -5.55 4.91
CA ILE A 102 -9.44 -6.17 3.62
C ILE A 102 -10.93 -6.56 3.54
N THR A 103 -11.47 -7.15 4.60
CA THR A 103 -12.89 -7.51 4.67
C THR A 103 -13.79 -6.28 4.59
N GLU A 104 -13.43 -5.19 5.25
CA GLU A 104 -14.15 -3.92 5.18
C GLU A 104 -14.15 -3.34 3.76
N ILE A 105 -12.99 -3.28 3.10
CA ILE A 105 -12.87 -2.85 1.69
C ILE A 105 -13.82 -3.67 0.80
N LEU A 106 -13.83 -4.99 0.94
CA LEU A 106 -14.68 -5.89 0.16
C LEU A 106 -16.17 -5.77 0.52
N THR A 107 -16.51 -5.27 1.72
CA THR A 107 -17.90 -5.00 2.09
C THR A 107 -18.45 -3.81 1.30
N TYR A 108 -17.66 -2.75 1.13
CA TYR A 108 -18.03 -1.61 0.29
C TYR A 108 -17.93 -1.91 -1.21
N SER A 109 -16.92 -2.69 -1.60
CA SER A 109 -16.60 -2.99 -3.00
C SER A 109 -16.38 -4.50 -3.21
N PRO A 110 -17.46 -5.31 -3.27
CA PRO A 110 -17.34 -6.78 -3.35
C PRO A 110 -16.58 -7.31 -4.57
N SER A 111 -16.46 -6.51 -5.63
CA SER A 111 -15.75 -6.88 -6.87
C SER A 111 -14.36 -6.27 -6.98
N ALA A 112 -13.91 -5.49 -5.99
CA ALA A 112 -12.62 -4.82 -6.04
C ALA A 112 -11.46 -5.80 -6.14
N VAL A 113 -10.41 -5.37 -6.83
CA VAL A 113 -9.09 -5.98 -6.76
C VAL A 113 -8.26 -5.24 -5.72
N ILE A 114 -7.65 -5.97 -4.79
CA ILE A 114 -6.83 -5.37 -3.74
C ILE A 114 -5.40 -5.86 -3.93
N LEU A 115 -4.50 -4.94 -4.24
CA LEU A 115 -3.07 -5.19 -4.21
C LEU A 115 -2.61 -4.84 -2.79
N VAL A 116 -1.98 -5.78 -2.11
CA VAL A 116 -1.51 -5.59 -0.74
C VAL A 116 0.00 -5.66 -0.75
N ALA A 117 0.65 -4.57 -0.35
CA ALA A 117 2.10 -4.48 -0.35
C ALA A 117 2.70 -4.93 0.98
N ALA A 118 3.92 -5.48 0.89
CA ALA A 118 4.83 -5.50 2.02
C ALA A 118 5.13 -4.06 2.46
N ILE A 119 5.23 -3.82 3.77
CA ILE A 119 5.74 -2.54 4.26
C ILE A 119 7.23 -2.40 3.91
N PRO A 120 7.76 -1.19 3.68
CA PRO A 120 9.15 -0.98 3.32
C PRO A 120 10.15 -1.40 4.41
N LEU A 121 11.44 -1.27 4.10
CA LEU A 121 12.53 -1.36 5.07
C LEU A 121 12.31 -0.36 6.21
N ILE A 122 12.58 -0.75 7.45
CA ILE A 122 12.74 0.17 8.58
C ILE A 122 14.23 0.20 8.93
N GLU A 123 14.88 1.38 8.92
CA GLU A 123 16.31 1.51 9.23
C GLU A 123 16.61 1.46 10.73
N ASP A 124 16.05 0.47 11.40
CA ASP A 124 16.31 0.19 12.81
C ASP A 124 16.54 -1.31 12.99
N SER A 125 17.71 -1.65 13.56
CA SER A 125 18.14 -3.05 13.74
C SER A 125 17.23 -3.89 14.66
N THR A 126 16.40 -3.24 15.47
CA THR A 126 15.43 -3.88 16.37
C THR A 126 14.06 -4.03 15.72
N LEU A 127 13.65 -3.06 14.90
CA LEU A 127 12.33 -3.04 14.25
C LEU A 127 12.30 -3.79 12.93
N GLU A 128 13.38 -3.79 12.15
CA GLU A 128 13.40 -4.45 10.84
C GLU A 128 13.08 -5.95 10.91
N PRO A 129 13.61 -6.75 11.86
CA PRO A 129 13.20 -8.14 12.01
C PRO A 129 11.69 -8.32 12.31
N LEU A 130 11.08 -7.35 12.97
CA LEU A 130 9.64 -7.34 13.23
C LEU A 130 8.86 -7.02 11.95
N ALA A 131 9.36 -6.09 11.12
CA ALA A 131 8.81 -5.79 9.80
C ALA A 131 8.88 -7.01 8.85
N GLU A 132 9.99 -7.75 8.85
CA GLU A 132 10.11 -9.01 8.08
C GLU A 132 9.12 -10.07 8.56
N THR A 133 8.99 -10.23 9.88
CA THR A 133 8.02 -11.15 10.50
C THR A 133 6.59 -10.77 10.13
N TYR A 134 6.26 -9.47 10.19
CA TYR A 134 4.97 -8.94 9.80
C TYR A 134 4.66 -9.19 8.32
N ASN A 135 5.59 -8.85 7.42
CA ASN A 135 5.43 -9.06 5.98
C ASN A 135 5.20 -10.55 5.64
N SER A 136 5.93 -11.45 6.31
CA SER A 136 5.74 -12.90 6.16
C SER A 136 4.36 -13.36 6.66
N GLY A 137 3.89 -12.80 7.77
CA GLY A 137 2.56 -13.05 8.32
C GLY A 137 1.44 -12.55 7.40
N VAL A 138 1.57 -11.34 6.83
CA VAL A 138 0.63 -10.78 5.86
C VAL A 138 0.59 -11.64 4.60
N GLN A 139 1.74 -12.04 4.06
CA GLN A 139 1.78 -12.90 2.87
C GLN A 139 1.07 -14.24 3.13
N SER A 140 1.30 -14.85 4.29
CA SER A 140 0.64 -16.10 4.68
C SER A 140 -0.88 -15.93 4.79
N MET A 141 -1.33 -14.84 5.43
CA MET A 141 -2.75 -14.49 5.53
C MET A 141 -3.38 -14.28 4.15
N LEU A 142 -2.70 -13.57 3.25
CA LEU A 142 -3.19 -13.33 1.89
C LEU A 142 -3.33 -14.62 1.10
N ASN A 143 -2.38 -15.55 1.22
CA ASN A 143 -2.45 -16.85 0.54
C ASN A 143 -3.73 -17.62 0.92
N THR A 144 -4.13 -17.60 2.19
CA THR A 144 -5.39 -18.20 2.64
C THR A 144 -6.62 -17.53 2.00
N ARG A 145 -6.62 -16.19 1.91
CA ARG A 145 -7.73 -15.44 1.31
C ARG A 145 -7.81 -15.58 -0.21
N ILE A 146 -6.66 -15.64 -0.89
CA ILE A 146 -6.55 -15.93 -2.32
C ILE A 146 -7.09 -17.34 -2.62
N ALA A 147 -6.70 -18.34 -1.82
CA ALA A 147 -7.23 -19.70 -1.94
C ALA A 147 -8.75 -19.78 -1.71
N SER A 148 -9.31 -18.81 -0.97
CA SER A 148 -10.75 -18.65 -0.74
C SER A 148 -11.46 -17.83 -1.84
N GLY A 149 -10.76 -17.46 -2.91
CA GLY A 149 -11.32 -16.82 -4.10
C GLY A 149 -11.35 -15.28 -4.07
N ASN A 150 -10.75 -14.62 -3.08
CA ASN A 150 -10.63 -13.15 -3.11
C ASN A 150 -9.65 -12.71 -4.21
N LYS A 151 -9.98 -11.63 -4.93
CA LYS A 151 -9.13 -11.00 -5.95
C LYS A 151 -8.02 -10.17 -5.30
N LEU A 152 -7.05 -10.85 -4.68
CA LEU A 152 -5.92 -10.23 -4.00
C LEU A 152 -4.61 -10.49 -4.76
N VAL A 153 -3.73 -9.51 -4.74
CA VAL A 153 -2.37 -9.63 -5.27
C VAL A 153 -1.39 -9.21 -4.18
N TRP A 154 -0.43 -10.07 -3.85
CA TRP A 154 0.69 -9.70 -3.00
C TRP A 154 1.71 -8.89 -3.80
N VAL A 155 2.13 -7.75 -3.27
CA VAL A 155 3.17 -6.89 -3.82
C VAL A 155 4.38 -6.96 -2.87
N PRO A 156 5.43 -7.74 -3.20
CA PRO A 156 6.61 -7.86 -2.35
C PRO A 156 7.40 -6.53 -2.33
N ARG A 157 8.30 -6.39 -1.35
CA ARG A 157 9.30 -5.31 -1.39
C ARG A 157 10.08 -5.37 -2.71
N PRO A 158 10.41 -4.22 -3.33
CA PRO A 158 11.24 -4.19 -4.52
C PRO A 158 12.59 -4.88 -4.31
N SER A 159 13.04 -5.63 -5.31
CA SER A 159 14.35 -6.29 -5.27
C SER A 159 15.46 -5.24 -5.26
N GLY A 160 16.44 -5.39 -4.36
CA GLY A 160 17.57 -4.48 -4.27
C GLY A 160 17.28 -3.17 -3.54
N TRP A 161 16.15 -3.06 -2.84
CA TRP A 161 15.90 -1.99 -1.89
C TRP A 161 16.97 -1.99 -0.79
N THR A 162 17.57 -0.85 -0.54
CA THR A 162 18.60 -0.65 0.49
C THR A 162 18.33 0.63 1.28
N THR A 163 19.19 0.92 2.24
CA THR A 163 19.10 2.14 3.04
C THR A 163 19.32 3.42 2.21
N SER A 164 20.00 3.34 1.05
CA SER A 164 20.12 4.52 0.16
C SER A 164 18.80 4.91 -0.49
N ASP A 165 17.77 4.07 -0.41
CA ASP A 165 16.43 4.33 -0.95
C ASP A 165 15.49 4.92 0.10
N MET A 166 16.00 5.18 1.31
CA MET A 166 15.26 5.80 2.41
C MET A 166 15.67 7.27 2.59
N ALA A 167 14.72 8.10 3.02
CA ALA A 167 14.95 9.49 3.39
C ALA A 167 15.21 9.65 4.89
N ASP A 168 14.58 8.79 5.69
CA ASP A 168 14.75 8.65 7.12
C ASP A 168 14.61 7.16 7.52
N GLU A 169 14.45 6.88 8.81
CA GLU A 169 14.36 5.51 9.32
C GLU A 169 13.10 4.74 8.86
N LEU A 170 12.08 5.40 8.32
CA LEU A 170 10.77 4.80 8.00
C LEU A 170 10.29 5.05 6.57
N HIS A 171 10.68 6.17 5.97
CA HIS A 171 10.10 6.68 4.73
C HIS A 171 11.06 6.53 3.56
N PRO A 172 10.58 6.03 2.41
CA PRO A 172 11.35 6.04 1.18
C PRO A 172 11.72 7.48 0.78
N ASN A 173 12.88 7.66 0.15
CA ASN A 173 13.16 8.87 -0.63
C ASN A 173 12.57 8.74 -2.05
N ASP A 174 12.80 9.73 -2.91
CA ASP A 174 12.28 9.73 -4.29
C ASP A 174 12.65 8.46 -5.07
N THR A 175 13.87 7.92 -4.89
CA THR A 175 14.28 6.66 -5.56
C THR A 175 13.51 5.46 -5.00
N GLY A 176 13.36 5.37 -3.67
CA GLY A 176 12.56 4.33 -3.04
C GLY A 176 11.09 4.38 -3.45
N TYR A 177 10.52 5.58 -3.61
CA TYR A 177 9.17 5.74 -4.13
C TYR A 177 9.02 5.28 -5.59
N SER A 178 10.00 5.54 -6.46
CA SER A 178 10.01 4.99 -7.82
C SER A 178 10.10 3.45 -7.84
N LEU A 179 10.84 2.85 -6.89
CA LEU A 179 10.87 1.39 -6.71
C LEU A 179 9.51 0.84 -6.27
N LEU A 180 8.82 1.50 -5.32
CA LEU A 180 7.45 1.13 -4.93
C LEU A 180 6.50 1.24 -6.12
N ALA A 181 6.59 2.29 -6.93
CA ALA A 181 5.77 2.45 -8.12
C ALA A 181 5.94 1.27 -9.09
N THR A 182 7.18 0.82 -9.29
CA THR A 182 7.48 -0.36 -10.13
C THR A 182 6.88 -1.65 -9.56
N ALA A 183 6.95 -1.84 -8.24
CA ALA A 183 6.34 -3.01 -7.59
C ALA A 183 4.81 -2.99 -7.68
N TRP A 184 4.18 -1.84 -7.44
CA TRP A 184 2.74 -1.67 -7.64
C TRP A 184 2.32 -1.94 -9.08
N HIS A 185 3.07 -1.41 -10.04
CA HIS A 185 2.83 -1.62 -11.47
C HIS A 185 2.90 -3.10 -11.84
N THR A 186 3.90 -3.84 -11.33
CA THR A 186 3.99 -5.30 -11.50
C THR A 186 2.75 -6.01 -10.94
N GLY A 187 2.25 -5.55 -9.78
CA GLY A 187 0.99 -6.05 -9.21
C GLY A 187 -0.23 -5.76 -10.09
N ILE A 188 -0.30 -4.58 -10.70
CA ILE A 188 -1.38 -4.19 -11.63
C ILE A 188 -1.35 -5.08 -12.86
N VAL A 189 -0.18 -5.27 -13.47
CA VAL A 189 0.01 -6.18 -14.62
C VAL A 189 -0.40 -7.62 -14.25
N SER A 190 -0.08 -8.07 -13.03
CA SER A 190 -0.52 -9.37 -12.53
C SER A 190 -2.05 -9.48 -12.45
N ALA A 191 -2.74 -8.43 -11.97
CA ALA A 191 -4.20 -8.40 -11.94
C ALA A 191 -4.83 -8.37 -13.34
N GLN A 192 -4.25 -7.60 -14.27
CA GLN A 192 -4.67 -7.55 -15.67
C GLN A 192 -4.54 -8.92 -16.35
N SER A 193 -3.43 -9.62 -16.15
CA SER A 193 -3.21 -10.95 -16.74
C SER A 193 -4.24 -12.00 -16.27
N LYS A 194 -4.88 -11.76 -15.12
CA LYS A 194 -5.97 -12.60 -14.58
C LYS A 194 -7.36 -12.16 -15.06
N GLY A 195 -7.44 -11.10 -15.88
CA GLY A 195 -8.70 -10.51 -16.34
C GLY A 195 -9.52 -9.87 -15.22
N TRP A 196 -8.87 -9.42 -14.15
CA TRP A 196 -9.57 -8.85 -13.00
C TRP A 196 -9.85 -7.35 -13.12
N ILE A 197 -9.04 -6.66 -13.93
CA ILE A 197 -9.11 -5.23 -14.27
C ILE A 197 -8.78 -5.04 -15.75
#